data_AF-A0A3D5X3L5-F1
#
_entry.id   AF-A0A3D5X3L5-F1
#
_cell.length_a   1.000
_cell.length_b   1.000
_cell.length_c   1.000
_cell.angle_alpha   90.00
_cell.angle_beta   90.00
_cell.angle_gamma   90.00
#
_symmetry.space_group_name_H-M   'P 1'
#
loop_
_entity.id
_entity.type
_entity.pdbx_description
1 polymer ?
#
loop_
_entity_poly.entity_id
_entity_poly.type
_entity_poly.pdbx_seq_one_letter_code
_entity_poly.pdbx_strand_id
1 'polypeptide(L)' 'MKVCGFTIVRNAVKFGYPVVESIKSVLPLCDHFVVAVGDSDDSTLQLIQSIDPS' A
#
# COMPACT_ATOMS: atom_id res chain seq x y z
N MET A 1 -20.90 3.54 -9.61
CA MET A 1 -20.64 3.43 -8.16
C MET A 1 -19.20 3.86 -7.94
N LYS A 2 -18.89 4.60 -6.86
CA LYS A 2 -17.51 4.98 -6.53
C LYS A 2 -17.05 4.20 -5.30
N VAL A 3 -15.91 3.53 -5.38
CA VAL A 3 -15.33 2.69 -4.31
C VAL A 3 -14.01 3.30 -3.87
N CYS A 4 -13.90 3.62 -2.57
CA CYS A 4 -12.67 4.10 -1.96
C CYS A 4 -12.13 3.03 -1.00
N GLY A 5 -10.90 2.59 -1.23
CA GLY A 5 -10.19 1.68 -0.33
C GLY A 5 -9.18 2.41 0.55
N PHE A 6 -8.84 1.81 1.68
CA PHE A 6 -7.71 2.25 2.47
C PHE A 6 -7.03 1.07 3.16
N THR A 7 -5.76 1.25 3.51
CA THR A 7 -5.02 0.32 4.35
C THR A 7 -3.98 1.05 5.18
N ILE A 8 -3.45 0.38 6.18
CA ILE A 8 -2.37 0.87 7.03
C ILE A 8 -1.21 -0.12 6.98
N VAL A 9 0.02 0.39 7.02
CA VAL A 9 1.20 -0.45 6.97
C VAL A 9 2.35 0.18 7.75
N ARG A 10 3.12 -0.65 8.46
CA ARG A 10 4.35 -0.26 9.16
C ARG A 10 5.36 -1.40 9.04
N ASN A 11 6.61 -1.08 8.75
CA ASN A 11 7.71 -2.05 8.75
C ASN A 11 7.49 -3.28 7.82
N ALA A 12 6.91 -3.07 6.64
CA ALA A 12 6.59 -4.13 5.68
C ALA A 12 7.81 -4.88 5.17
N VAL A 13 8.94 -4.18 4.97
CA VAL A 13 10.17 -4.81 4.48
C VAL A 13 10.77 -5.68 5.58
N LYS A 14 10.85 -5.16 6.80
CA LYS A 14 11.38 -5.86 7.97
C LYS A 14 10.61 -7.14 8.29
N PHE A 15 9.29 -7.10 8.17
CA PHE A 15 8.42 -8.24 8.46
C PHE A 15 8.09 -9.11 7.24
N GLY A 16 8.58 -8.76 6.05
CA GLY A 16 8.34 -9.52 4.83
C GLY A 16 6.87 -9.59 4.44
N TYR A 17 6.11 -8.52 4.67
CA TYR A 17 4.69 -8.48 4.28
C TYR A 17 4.55 -8.31 2.76
N PRO A 18 3.65 -9.06 2.10
CA PRO A 18 3.40 -8.96 0.65
C PRO A 18 2.51 -7.76 0.32
N VAL A 19 2.93 -6.56 0.72
CA VAL A 19 2.12 -5.34 0.65
C VAL A 19 1.92 -4.85 -0.79
N VAL A 20 2.91 -5.08 -1.66
CA VAL A 20 2.85 -4.68 -3.07
C VAL A 20 1.79 -5.51 -3.80
N GLU A 21 1.83 -6.83 -3.64
CA GLU A 21 0.88 -7.77 -4.23
C GLU A 21 -0.53 -7.53 -3.70
N SER A 22 -0.65 -7.31 -2.37
CA SER A 22 -1.93 -7.01 -1.72
C SER A 22 -2.57 -5.75 -2.29
N ILE A 23 -1.82 -4.65 -2.38
CA ILE A 23 -2.31 -3.38 -2.92
C ILE A 23 -2.66 -3.53 -4.41
N LYS A 24 -1.77 -4.13 -5.22
CA LYS A 24 -2.04 -4.36 -6.66
C LYS A 24 -3.30 -5.19 -6.92
N SER A 25 -3.61 -6.15 -6.05
CA SER A 25 -4.81 -6.98 -6.19
C SER A 25 -6.13 -6.20 -5.99
N VAL A 26 -6.12 -5.16 -5.13
CA VAL A 26 -7.34 -4.40 -4.79
C VAL A 26 -7.49 -3.13 -5.64
N LEU A 27 -6.39 -2.58 -6.18
CA LEU A 27 -6.41 -1.36 -7.01
C LEU A 27 -7.45 -1.40 -8.15
N PRO A 28 -7.62 -2.49 -8.94
CA PRO A 28 -8.61 -2.53 -10.03
C PRO A 28 -10.07 -2.42 -9.58
N LEU A 29 -10.35 -2.56 -8.28
CA LEU A 29 -11.69 -2.51 -7.70
C LEU A 29 -12.04 -1.13 -7.11
N CYS A 30 -11.04 -0.24 -7.00
CA CYS A 30 -11.17 1.04 -6.30
C CYS A 30 -10.95 2.22 -7.26
N ASP A 31 -11.80 3.24 -7.18
CA ASP A 31 -11.58 4.51 -7.86
C ASP A 31 -10.52 5.36 -7.14
N HIS A 32 -10.39 5.19 -5.82
CA HIS A 32 -9.38 5.83 -4.99
C HIS A 32 -8.87 4.87 -3.92
N PHE A 33 -7.57 4.92 -3.64
CA PHE A 33 -6.96 4.08 -2.61
C PHE A 33 -5.97 4.88 -1.76
N VAL A 34 -6.11 4.83 -0.43
CA VAL A 34 -5.24 5.55 0.51
C VAL A 34 -4.41 4.55 1.31
N VAL A 35 -3.09 4.74 1.32
CA VAL A 35 -2.18 3.94 2.16
C VAL A 35 -1.62 4.83 3.25
N ALA A 36 -1.98 4.57 4.51
CA ALA A 36 -1.35 5.23 5.64
C ALA A 36 -0.10 4.45 6.07
N VAL A 37 1.06 5.03 5.83
CA VAL A 37 2.34 4.45 6.25
C VAL A 37 2.68 5.00 7.64
N GLY A 38 2.72 4.12 8.63
CA GLY A 38 3.16 4.47 9.99
C GLY A 38 4.67 4.73 10.03
N ASP A 39 5.15 5.33 11.11
CA ASP A 39 6.57 5.58 11.33
C ASP A 39 7.36 4.26 11.28
N SER A 40 8.12 4.08 10.21
CA SER A 40 8.75 2.82 9.85
C SER A 40 10.27 2.96 9.97
N ASP A 41 10.89 1.93 10.55
CA ASP A 41 12.35 1.85 10.73
C ASP A 41 13.04 1.20 9.50
N ASP A 42 12.32 1.11 8.38
CA ASP A 42 12.73 0.47 7.14
C ASP A 42 12.23 1.24 5.91
N SER A 43 12.49 0.71 4.71
CA SER A 43 12.13 1.34 3.44
C SER A 43 10.65 1.18 3.04
N THR A 44 9.73 0.97 3.99
CA THR A 44 8.30 0.76 3.69
C THR A 44 7.69 1.94 2.92
N LEU A 45 7.99 3.18 3.29
CA LEU A 45 7.42 4.35 2.61
C LEU A 45 7.84 4.38 1.14
N GLN A 46 9.12 4.14 0.85
CA GLN A 46 9.67 4.10 -0.50
C GLN A 46 9.06 2.93 -1.30
N LEU A 47 8.87 1.78 -0.66
CA LEU A 47 8.21 0.62 -1.28
C LEU A 47 6.77 0.96 -1.69
N ILE A 48 5.98 1.58 -0.80
CA ILE A 48 4.61 1.99 -1.11
C ILE A 48 4.57 3.06 -2.21
N GLN A 49 5.47 4.05 -2.18
CA GLN A 49 5.56 5.08 -3.23
C GLN A 49 5.99 4.52 -4.59
N SER A 50 6.63 3.35 -4.64
CA SER A 50 6.99 2.66 -5.89
C SER A 50 5.82 1.96 -6.58
N ILE A 51 4.66 1.86 -5.91
CA ILE A 51 3.44 1.30 -6.50
C ILE A 51 2.85 2.37 -7.42
N ASP A 52 3.09 2.20 -8.72
CA ASP A 52 2.60 3.09 -9.78
C ASP A 52 1.05 3.18 -9.74
N PRO A 53 0.47 4.39 -9.66
CA PRO A 53 -0.94 4.59 -9.98
C PRO A 53 -1.10 4.52 -11.50
N SER A 54 -1.16 3.30 -12.04
CA SER A 54 -1.56 3.07 -13.44
C SER A 54 -2.91 3.68 -13.76
#